data_AF-A0ABD6SCU4-F1
#
_entry.id   AF-A0ABD6SCU4-F1
#
_cell.length_a   1.000
_cell.length_b   1.000
_cell.length_c   1.000
_cell.angle_alpha   90.00
_cell.angle_beta   90.00
_cell.angle_gamma   90.00
#
_symmetry.space_group_name_H-M   'P 1'
#
loop_
_entity.id
_entity.type
_entity.pdbx_description
1 polymer ?
#
loop_
_entity_poly.entity_id
_entity_poly.type
_entity_poly.pdbx_seq_one_letter_code
_entity_poly.pdbx_strand_id
1 'polypeptide(L)' 'MSFSTELINQSMNNIGGQILLYFGPPIVIIAILGIIVSRYFDRELFRQLFAPAAFCIIVIWIWFFI' A
#
# COMPACT_ATOMS: atom_id res chain seq x y z
N MET A 1 32.11 -13.66 11.40
CA MET A 1 31.28 -13.01 10.36
C MET A 1 29.77 -13.08 10.65
N SER A 2 29.34 -13.34 11.90
CA SER A 2 27.90 -13.44 12.23
C SER A 2 27.29 -12.13 12.73
N PHE A 3 28.01 -11.36 13.55
CA PHE A 3 27.46 -10.16 14.21
C PHE A 3 26.99 -9.09 13.22
N SER A 4 27.77 -8.81 12.18
CA SER A 4 27.41 -7.83 11.13
C SER A 4 26.15 -8.24 10.36
N THR A 5 26.00 -9.53 10.08
CA THR A 5 24.87 -10.08 9.31
C THR A 5 23.59 -10.02 10.14
N GLU A 6 23.67 -10.28 11.44
CA GLU A 6 22.53 -10.22 12.37
C GLU A 6 22.02 -8.79 12.56
N LEU A 7 22.94 -7.82 12.65
CA LEU A 7 22.64 -6.40 12.76
C LEU A 7 22.01 -5.85 11.46
N ILE A 8 22.48 -6.30 10.30
CA ILE A 8 21.85 -6.02 9.00
C ILE A 8 20.45 -6.61 8.93
N ASN A 9 20.27 -7.86 9.39
CA ASN A 9 18.96 -8.52 9.34
C ASN A 9 17.93 -7.82 10.25
N GLN A 10 18.34 -7.40 11.44
CA GLN A 10 17.51 -6.60 12.34
C GLN A 10 17.19 -5.22 11.75
N SER A 11 18.17 -4.55 11.14
CA SER A 11 17.96 -3.27 10.45
C SER A 11 16.97 -3.41 9.28
N MET A 12 17.12 -4.44 8.45
CA MET A 12 16.22 -4.70 7.33
C MET A 12 14.80 -5.01 7.80
N ASN A 13 14.65 -5.78 8.88
CA ASN A 13 13.34 -6.06 9.47
C ASN A 13 12.66 -4.79 10.01
N ASN A 14 13.41 -3.91 10.66
CA ASN A 14 12.88 -2.63 11.14
C ASN A 14 12.47 -1.70 9.99
N ILE A 15 13.26 -1.62 8.92
CA ILE A 15 12.91 -0.85 7.72
C ILE A 15 11.65 -1.43 7.07
N GLY A 16 11.59 -2.75 6.90
CA GLY A 16 10.42 -3.43 6.34
C GLY A 16 9.15 -3.20 7.19
N GLY A 17 9.28 -3.27 8.51
CA GLY A 17 8.18 -3.00 9.45
C GLY A 17 7.69 -1.55 9.38
N GLN A 18 8.59 -0.58 9.28
CA GLN A 18 8.23 0.84 9.10
C GLN A 18 7.52 1.07 7.76
N ILE A 19 8.05 0.53 6.66
CA ILE A 19 7.40 0.63 5.34
C ILE A 19 5.99 0.02 5.39
N LEU A 20 5.82 -1.13 6.03
CA LEU A 20 4.52 -1.78 6.17
C LEU A 20 3.56 -0.94 7.03
N LEU A 21 4.03 -0.27 8.07
CA LEU A 21 3.21 0.64 8.87
C LEU A 21 2.75 1.87 8.06
N TYR A 22 3.64 2.46 7.27
CA TYR A 22 3.31 3.65 6.48
C TYR A 22 2.48 3.34 5.23
N PHE A 23 2.72 2.23 4.54
CA PHE A 23 2.05 1.91 3.27
C PHE A 23 1.02 0.77 3.37
N GLY A 24 1.00 0.01 4.46
CA GLY A 24 0.01 -1.05 4.68
C GLY A 24 -1.44 -0.54 4.65
N PRO A 25 -1.80 0.50 5.42
CA PRO A 25 -3.17 1.01 5.44
C PRO A 25 -3.72 1.46 4.07
N PRO A 26 -3.02 2.29 3.25
CA PRO A 26 -3.55 2.70 1.95
C PRO A 26 -3.64 1.53 0.98
N ILE A 27 -2.73 0.55 1.04
CA ILE A 27 -2.79 -0.67 0.22
C ILE A 27 -4.02 -1.50 0.57
N VAL A 28 -4.34 -1.68 1.85
CA VAL A 28 -5.53 -2.41 2.30
C VAL A 28 -6.80 -1.72 1.82
N ILE A 29 -6.88 -0.39 1.91
CA ILE A 29 -8.03 0.39 1.43
C ILE A 29 -8.22 0.18 -0.07
N ILE A 30 -7.16 0.31 -0.87
CA ILE A 30 -7.21 0.11 -2.33
C ILE A 30 -7.64 -1.33 -2.68
N ALA A 31 -7.15 -2.33 -1.95
CA ALA A 31 -7.51 -3.73 -2.17
C ALA A 31 -9.02 -3.98 -1.92
N ILE A 32 -9.56 -3.46 -0.81
CA ILE A 32 -11.00 -3.58 -0.49
C ILE A 32 -11.83 -2.89 -1.58
N LEU A 33 -11.45 -1.68 -1.97
CA LEU A 33 -12.13 -0.91 -3.00
C LEU A 33 -12.10 -1.65 -4.35
N GLY A 34 -10.99 -2.31 -4.67
CA GLY A 34 -10.86 -3.14 -5.88
C GLY A 34 -11.80 -4.35 -5.86
N ILE A 35 -11.91 -5.04 -4.73
CA ILE A 35 -12.84 -6.16 -4.55
C ILE A 35 -14.30 -5.70 -4.70
N ILE A 36 -14.66 -4.55 -4.13
CA ILE A 36 -16.02 -4.00 -4.26
C ILE A 36 -16.28 -3.64 -5.73
N VAL A 37 -15.46 -2.80 -6.33
CA VAL A 37 -15.71 -2.30 -7.69
C VAL A 37 -15.72 -3.46 -8.70
N SER A 38 -14.84 -4.46 -8.55
CA SER A 38 -14.84 -5.65 -9.44
C SER A 38 -16.11 -6.51 -9.35
N ARG A 39 -16.86 -6.45 -8.26
CA ARG A 39 -18.14 -7.17 -8.13
C ARG A 39 -19.33 -6.42 -8.72
N TYR A 40 -19.27 -5.10 -8.75
CA TYR A 40 -20.44 -4.26 -9.09
C TYR A 40 -20.30 -3.52 -10.43
N PHE A 41 -19.08 -3.38 -10.97
CA PHE A 41 -18.83 -2.61 -12.19
C PHE A 41 -18.22 -3.47 -13.30
N ASP A 42 -18.59 -3.14 -14.53
CA ASP A 42 -17.97 -3.69 -15.73
C ASP A 42 -16.48 -3.36 -15.80
N ARG A 43 -15.73 -4.21 -16.50
CA ARG A 43 -14.24 -4.14 -16.53
C ARG A 43 -13.71 -2.80 -17.04
N GLU A 44 -14.45 -2.15 -17.95
CA GLU A 44 -14.11 -0.84 -18.51
C GLU A 44 -14.30 0.29 -17.49
N LEU A 45 -15.44 0.30 -16.78
CA LEU A 45 -15.77 1.26 -15.72
C LEU A 45 -14.89 1.06 -14.49
N PHE A 46 -14.59 -0.20 -14.15
CA PHE A 46 -13.60 -0.55 -13.12
C PHE A 46 -12.28 0.15 -13.42
N ARG A 47 -11.72 -0.03 -14.62
CA ARG A 47 -10.40 0.55 -14.95
C ARG A 47 -10.42 2.08 -14.95
N GLN A 48 -11.49 2.70 -15.45
CA GLN A 48 -11.60 4.16 -15.54
C GLN A 48 -11.78 4.84 -14.18
N LEU A 49 -12.50 4.22 -13.24
CA LEU A 49 -12.81 4.84 -11.94
C LEU A 49 -11.85 4.38 -10.84
N PHE A 50 -11.41 3.12 -10.87
CA PHE A 50 -10.53 2.55 -9.85
C PHE A 50 -9.14 3.17 -9.88
N ALA A 51 -8.55 3.38 -11.07
CA ALA A 51 -7.22 3.95 -11.21
C ALA A 51 -7.09 5.38 -10.62
N PRO A 52 -7.96 6.35 -10.98
CA PRO A 52 -7.91 7.68 -10.38
C PRO A 52 -8.29 7.65 -8.88
N ALA A 53 -9.22 6.78 -8.46
CA ALA A 53 -9.56 6.66 -7.04
C ALA A 53 -8.37 6.13 -6.21
N ALA A 54 -7.68 5.10 -6.68
CA ALA A 54 -6.49 4.56 -6.03
C ALA A 54 -5.36 5.60 -5.97
N PHE A 55 -5.18 6.38 -7.04
CA PHE A 55 -4.22 7.48 -7.06
C PHE A 55 -4.57 8.55 -6.01
N CYS A 56 -5.82 9.00 -5.94
CA CYS A 56 -6.26 9.95 -4.92
C CYS A 56 -6.03 9.44 -3.50
N ILE A 57 -6.30 8.16 -3.23
CA ILE A 57 -6.06 7.55 -1.90
C ILE A 57 -4.58 7.63 -1.54
N ILE A 58 -3.68 7.30 -2.47
CA ILE A 58 -2.23 7.40 -2.23
C ILE A 58 -1.80 8.84 -2.01
N VAL A 59 -2.26 9.78 -2.84
CA VAL A 59 -1.88 11.21 -2.72
C VAL A 59 -2.36 11.80 -1.39
N ILE A 60 -3.62 11.54 -1.01
CA ILE A 60 -4.17 11.99 0.27
C ILE A 60 -3.39 11.35 1.43
N TRP A 61 -3.09 10.06 1.33
CA TRP A 61 -2.33 9.35 2.36
C TRP A 61 -0.94 9.95 2.57
N ILE A 62 -0.21 10.20 1.48
CA ILE A 62 1.09 10.87 1.53
C ILE A 62 0.95 12.25 2.17
N TRP A 63 -0.03 13.05 1.75
CA TRP A 63 -0.19 14.43 2.28
C TRP A 63 -0.51 14.50 3.77
N PHE A 64 -1.22 13.50 4.33
CA PHE A 64 -1.57 13.48 5.75
C PHE A 64 -0.52 12.82 6.65
N PHE A 65 0.26 11.86 6.15
CA PHE A 65 1.12 11.02 6.98
C PHE A 65 2.64 11.14 6.70
N ILE A 66 3.04 11.80 5.62
CA ILE A 66 4.45 12.06 5.24
C ILE A 66 4.71 13.56 5.22
#